data_AF-A0A521BA28-F1
#
_entry.id   AF-A0A521BA28-F1
#
_cell.length_a   1.000
_cell.length_b   1.000
_cell.length_c   1.000
_cell.angle_alpha   90.00
_cell.angle_beta   90.00
_cell.angle_gamma   90.00
#
_symmetry.space_group_name_H-M   'P 1'
#
loop_
_entity.id
_entity.type
_entity.pdbx_description
1 polymer ?
#
loop_
_entity_poly.entity_id
_entity_poly.type
_entity_poly.pdbx_seq_one_letter_code
_entity_poly.pdbx_strand_id
1 'polypeptide(L)'
;MNKNISVIFWAWISVIILFSSCSENEKTDFYTADFTYEIDSSNPNKINLTNTSEGDYLYLQWDLGKGEGAGRKDTDKTTVRSVHYPNKGTYEISLTVWGPTNKPADTKVISKTITIAQDDPDFDGDKETLIWSDEFDGTEINQNTWTFETGSGGWGNNELQNYTNGDNARISDGKLIITAQKVNDSKAPGSYTSTRMISWGKKEFTYGRIEVRAKLPSGKGIWPAIWMLGANLSEVSWPACGEIDIMEYVGYQPNVVHATVHTPAGYGGNGNGKSKALDTAEEEFHIYGLLWNKDELVFYIDTPDNVTHTYAPAVKNASNWPFDKPHFFILNVAVGGTWGGAQGIDNSIFPQTMEVDYVRVYKLPN
;
A
#
# COMPACT_ATOMS: atom_id res chain seq x y z
N MET A 1 34.46 -76.02 55.56
CA MET A 1 33.72 -74.97 54.82
C MET A 1 34.46 -74.76 53.50
N ASN A 2 33.93 -75.29 52.40
CA ASN A 2 33.36 -74.56 51.24
C ASN A 2 34.42 -73.71 50.50
N LYS A 3 34.61 -73.78 49.17
CA LYS A 3 33.74 -74.20 48.06
C LYS A 3 34.62 -74.43 46.81
N ASN A 4 34.22 -75.40 45.98
CA ASN A 4 34.71 -75.60 44.62
C ASN A 4 34.08 -74.62 43.61
N ILE A 5 34.85 -74.37 42.57
CA ILE A 5 34.64 -73.48 41.41
C ILE A 5 33.53 -74.02 40.49
N SER A 6 32.73 -73.12 39.91
CA SER A 6 32.06 -73.35 38.63
C SER A 6 31.97 -72.06 37.82
N VAL A 7 32.38 -72.15 36.55
CA VAL A 7 32.48 -71.09 35.55
C VAL A 7 31.16 -71.07 34.76
N ILE A 8 30.58 -69.88 34.54
CA ILE A 8 29.39 -69.71 33.69
C ILE A 8 29.73 -68.77 32.53
N PHE A 9 29.70 -69.31 31.32
CA PHE A 9 29.74 -68.58 30.04
C PHE A 9 28.31 -68.14 29.69
N TRP A 10 28.09 -66.86 29.42
CA TRP A 10 26.83 -66.35 28.85
C TRP A 10 27.04 -66.00 27.37
N ALA A 11 26.34 -66.73 26.50
CA ALA A 11 26.29 -66.48 25.07
C ALA A 11 25.29 -65.35 24.76
N TRP A 12 25.72 -64.37 23.96
CA TRP A 12 24.87 -63.31 23.43
C TRP A 12 24.08 -63.83 22.23
N ILE A 13 22.75 -63.80 22.29
CA ILE A 13 21.86 -64.05 21.16
C ILE A 13 21.39 -62.69 20.63
N SER A 14 21.84 -62.31 19.44
CA SER A 14 21.35 -61.14 18.72
C SER A 14 20.04 -61.48 18.01
N VAL A 15 18.94 -60.84 18.42
CA VAL A 15 17.65 -60.90 17.73
C VAL A 15 17.68 -59.88 16.58
N ILE A 16 17.61 -60.36 15.34
CA ILE A 16 17.44 -59.53 14.14
C ILE A 16 15.95 -59.20 14.02
N ILE A 17 15.59 -57.94 14.27
CA ILE A 17 14.26 -57.40 14.01
C ILE A 17 14.24 -56.93 12.55
N LEU A 18 13.51 -57.65 11.71
CA LEU A 18 13.18 -57.23 10.35
C LEU A 18 12.17 -56.08 10.42
N PHE A 19 12.62 -54.85 10.17
CA PHE A 19 11.71 -53.74 9.90
C PHE A 19 11.12 -53.92 8.50
N SER A 20 9.82 -54.20 8.46
CA SER A 20 9.04 -54.14 7.22
C SER A 20 8.97 -52.67 6.78
N SER A 21 9.67 -52.35 5.71
CA SER A 21 9.59 -51.06 5.03
C SER A 21 8.16 -50.88 4.50
N CYS A 22 7.31 -50.15 5.21
CA CYS A 22 6.14 -49.53 4.61
C CYS A 22 6.67 -48.50 3.59
N SER A 23 6.57 -48.81 2.30
CA SER A 23 6.66 -47.76 1.29
C SER A 23 5.47 -46.83 1.51
N GLU A 24 5.73 -45.63 2.02
CA GLU A 24 4.81 -44.53 1.80
C GLU A 24 4.66 -44.42 0.29
N ASN A 25 3.46 -44.71 -0.21
CA ASN A 25 3.08 -44.29 -1.56
C ASN A 25 3.24 -42.77 -1.56
N GLU A 26 4.31 -42.27 -2.16
CA GLU A 26 4.40 -40.88 -2.58
C GLU A 26 3.17 -40.62 -3.44
N LYS A 27 2.13 -40.03 -2.84
CA LYS A 27 1.19 -39.24 -3.62
C LYS A 27 2.06 -38.18 -4.27
N THR A 28 2.35 -38.38 -5.54
CA THR A 28 2.84 -37.33 -6.41
C THR A 28 1.72 -36.31 -6.46
N ASP A 29 1.75 -35.32 -5.56
CA ASP A 29 0.82 -34.22 -5.56
C ASP A 29 1.10 -33.41 -6.84
N PHE A 30 0.38 -33.77 -7.91
CA PHE A 30 0.50 -33.12 -9.20
C PHE A 30 -0.21 -31.77 -9.12
N TYR A 31 0.56 -30.70 -8.95
CA TYR A 31 0.13 -29.33 -9.27
C TYR A 31 0.74 -28.85 -10.58
N THR A 32 0.21 -27.80 -11.18
CA THR A 32 0.76 -27.15 -12.38
C THR A 32 1.10 -25.69 -12.07
N ALA A 33 1.85 -25.04 -12.94
CA ALA A 33 2.07 -23.60 -12.91
C ALA A 33 1.66 -23.01 -14.25
N ASP A 34 0.65 -22.15 -14.24
CA ASP A 34 0.24 -21.39 -15.43
C ASP A 34 -0.51 -20.11 -15.01
N PHE A 35 -0.57 -19.14 -15.92
CA PHE A 35 -1.34 -17.91 -15.73
C PHE A 35 -1.75 -17.30 -17.07
N THR A 36 -2.87 -16.59 -17.13
CA THR A 36 -3.22 -15.75 -18.29
C THR A 36 -2.93 -14.27 -17.99
N TYR A 37 -2.93 -13.45 -19.03
CA TYR A 37 -2.85 -12.00 -18.86
C TYR A 37 -3.76 -11.28 -19.85
N GLU A 38 -4.22 -10.11 -19.44
CA GLU A 38 -5.01 -9.18 -20.24
C GLU A 38 -4.47 -7.76 -20.05
N ILE A 39 -4.40 -6.98 -21.12
CA ILE A 39 -4.07 -5.55 -21.03
C ILE A 39 -5.36 -4.81 -20.67
N ASP A 40 -5.30 -3.93 -19.66
CA ASP A 40 -6.47 -3.16 -19.26
C ASP A 40 -6.92 -2.25 -20.41
N SER A 41 -8.20 -2.37 -20.78
CA SER A 41 -8.76 -1.61 -21.91
C SER A 41 -8.79 -0.10 -21.70
N SER A 42 -8.78 0.35 -20.44
CA SER A 42 -8.74 1.76 -20.05
C SER A 42 -7.32 2.29 -19.81
N ASN A 43 -6.36 1.40 -19.57
CA ASN A 43 -4.95 1.76 -19.38
C ASN A 43 -4.02 0.73 -20.08
N PRO A 44 -3.45 1.03 -21.25
CA PRO A 44 -2.60 0.11 -21.99
C PRO A 44 -1.25 -0.19 -21.30
N ASN A 45 -0.92 0.54 -20.23
CA ASN A 45 0.24 0.33 -19.38
C ASN A 45 -0.11 -0.43 -18.09
N LYS A 46 -1.36 -0.87 -17.88
CA LYS A 46 -1.79 -1.76 -16.79
C LYS A 46 -2.09 -3.15 -17.35
N ILE A 47 -1.51 -4.18 -16.72
CA ILE A 47 -1.67 -5.59 -17.13
C ILE A 47 -2.29 -6.37 -15.98
N ASN A 48 -3.39 -7.06 -16.24
CA ASN A 48 -4.06 -7.94 -15.29
C ASN A 48 -3.60 -9.39 -15.52
N LEU A 49 -2.97 -10.00 -14.53
CA LEU A 49 -2.47 -11.36 -14.51
C LEU A 49 -3.45 -12.25 -13.73
N THR A 50 -3.83 -13.39 -14.28
CA THR A 50 -4.76 -14.32 -13.62
C THR A 50 -4.09 -15.67 -13.43
N ASN A 51 -3.93 -16.11 -12.19
CA ASN A 51 -3.42 -17.45 -11.91
C ASN A 51 -4.36 -18.53 -12.47
N THR A 52 -3.82 -19.48 -13.23
CA THR A 52 -4.54 -20.66 -13.74
C THR A 52 -3.84 -21.96 -13.34
N SER A 53 -3.02 -21.92 -12.31
CA SER A 53 -2.32 -23.07 -11.74
C SER A 53 -3.29 -24.01 -11.03
N GLU A 54 -3.20 -25.30 -11.31
CA GLU A 54 -4.08 -26.34 -10.77
C GLU A 54 -3.38 -27.23 -9.74
N GLY A 55 -4.16 -27.99 -8.98
CA GLY A 55 -3.67 -28.97 -8.00
C GLY A 55 -3.44 -28.41 -6.60
N ASP A 56 -2.81 -29.22 -5.74
CA ASP A 56 -2.53 -28.83 -4.36
C ASP A 56 -1.13 -28.23 -4.21
N TYR A 57 -1.07 -27.02 -3.69
CA TYR A 57 0.13 -26.20 -3.50
C TYR A 57 -0.11 -25.20 -2.37
N LEU A 58 0.95 -24.66 -1.78
CA LEU A 58 0.87 -23.80 -0.59
C LEU A 58 0.61 -22.33 -0.93
N TYR A 59 1.38 -21.78 -1.86
CA TYR A 59 1.31 -20.37 -2.23
C TYR A 59 1.95 -20.11 -3.60
N LEU A 60 1.68 -18.92 -4.12
CA LEU A 60 2.25 -18.37 -5.33
C LEU A 60 3.33 -17.34 -4.97
N GLN A 61 4.33 -17.18 -5.85
CA GLN A 61 5.26 -16.04 -5.83
C GLN A 61 5.44 -15.51 -7.25
N TRP A 62 5.17 -14.23 -7.42
CA TRP A 62 5.30 -13.53 -8.68
C TRP A 62 6.63 -12.78 -8.74
N ASP A 63 7.32 -12.89 -9.86
CA ASP A 63 8.35 -11.95 -10.29
C ASP A 63 7.78 -11.18 -11.48
N LEU A 64 7.47 -9.89 -11.28
CA LEU A 64 6.91 -9.03 -12.32
C LEU A 64 7.99 -8.32 -13.14
N GLY A 65 9.27 -8.61 -12.88
CA GLY A 65 10.39 -7.89 -13.45
C GLY A 65 10.65 -6.54 -12.75
N LYS A 66 11.86 -6.01 -12.94
CA LYS A 66 12.33 -4.71 -12.43
C LYS A 66 12.17 -4.49 -10.90
N GLY A 67 12.02 -5.55 -10.11
CA GLY A 67 11.92 -5.49 -8.64
C GLY A 67 10.51 -5.37 -8.08
N GLU A 68 9.47 -5.40 -8.93
CA GLU A 68 8.08 -5.41 -8.47
C GLU A 68 7.58 -6.83 -8.11
N GLY A 69 6.97 -6.97 -6.93
CA GLY A 69 6.34 -8.23 -6.49
C GLY A 69 7.25 -9.33 -5.97
N ALA A 70 8.57 -9.21 -6.14
CA ALA A 70 9.52 -10.23 -5.73
C ALA A 70 9.39 -10.58 -4.23
N GLY A 71 9.10 -11.85 -3.94
CA GLY A 71 9.12 -12.41 -2.59
C GLY A 71 7.78 -12.41 -1.84
N ARG A 72 6.71 -11.80 -2.37
CA ARG A 72 5.37 -11.95 -1.78
C ARG A 72 4.90 -13.40 -1.93
N LYS A 73 4.35 -13.95 -0.84
CA LYS A 73 3.74 -15.30 -0.81
C LYS A 73 2.23 -15.12 -0.81
N ASP A 74 1.60 -15.45 -1.93
CA ASP A 74 0.15 -15.36 -2.07
C ASP A 74 -0.48 -16.71 -1.75
N THR A 75 -1.13 -16.81 -0.58
CA THR A 75 -1.86 -18.02 -0.15
C THR A 75 -3.27 -18.08 -0.73
N ASP A 76 -3.80 -16.95 -1.21
CA ASP A 76 -4.98 -16.95 -2.07
C ASP A 76 -4.56 -17.49 -3.44
N LYS A 77 -5.23 -18.56 -3.88
CA LYS A 77 -4.92 -19.22 -5.16
C LYS A 77 -5.70 -18.62 -6.33
N THR A 78 -6.70 -17.79 -6.06
CA THR A 78 -7.54 -17.15 -7.09
C THR A 78 -7.01 -15.78 -7.53
N THR A 79 -5.78 -15.44 -7.12
CA THR A 79 -5.18 -14.13 -7.32
C THR A 79 -5.20 -13.70 -8.77
N VAL A 80 -6.02 -12.69 -9.04
CA VAL A 80 -5.77 -11.72 -10.10
C VAL A 80 -4.76 -10.72 -9.53
N ARG A 81 -3.83 -10.26 -10.35
CA ARG A 81 -2.85 -9.25 -9.97
C ARG A 81 -2.62 -8.32 -11.12
N SER A 82 -2.74 -7.03 -10.91
CA SER A 82 -2.35 -6.05 -11.90
C SER A 82 -0.95 -5.51 -11.61
N VAL A 83 -0.34 -5.03 -12.68
CA VAL A 83 1.00 -4.45 -12.66
C VAL A 83 1.03 -3.31 -13.66
N HIS A 84 1.70 -2.23 -13.29
CA HIS A 84 1.88 -1.08 -14.16
C HIS A 84 3.28 -1.06 -14.76
N TYR A 85 3.34 -1.03 -16.08
CA TYR A 85 4.58 -0.93 -16.83
C TYR A 85 4.64 0.41 -17.56
N PRO A 86 5.34 1.40 -17.00
CA PRO A 86 5.28 2.77 -17.51
C PRO A 86 6.04 2.95 -18.83
N ASN A 87 6.99 2.06 -19.16
CA ASN A 87 7.72 2.14 -20.43
C ASN A 87 7.19 1.13 -21.43
N LYS A 88 7.18 1.50 -22.71
CA LYS A 88 7.08 0.54 -23.80
C LYS A 88 8.22 -0.47 -23.74
N GLY A 89 7.95 -1.67 -24.22
CA GLY A 89 8.95 -2.71 -24.32
C GLY A 89 8.43 -4.06 -23.88
N THR A 90 9.37 -4.95 -23.68
CA THR A 90 9.10 -6.36 -23.45
C THR A 90 9.51 -6.73 -22.03
N TYR A 91 8.56 -7.32 -21.30
CA TYR A 91 8.70 -7.67 -19.89
C TYR A 91 8.54 -9.19 -19.75
N GLU A 92 9.45 -9.82 -19.03
CA GLU A 92 9.31 -11.23 -18.64
C GLU A 92 8.72 -11.30 -17.25
N ILE A 93 7.58 -11.98 -17.13
CA ILE A 93 6.88 -12.21 -15.87
C ILE A 93 6.98 -13.68 -15.55
N SER A 94 7.38 -13.99 -14.33
CA SER A 94 7.48 -15.37 -13.84
C SER A 94 6.54 -15.62 -12.66
N LEU A 95 5.87 -16.76 -12.68
CA LEU A 95 5.06 -17.28 -11.57
C LEU A 95 5.74 -18.54 -11.03
N THR A 96 6.07 -18.53 -9.75
CA THR A 96 6.54 -19.71 -9.01
C THR A 96 5.42 -20.24 -8.12
N VAL A 97 5.01 -21.48 -8.35
CA VAL A 97 4.04 -22.20 -7.52
C VAL A 97 4.81 -23.10 -6.55
N TRP A 98 4.58 -22.93 -5.25
CA TRP A 98 5.25 -23.70 -4.21
C TRP A 98 4.40 -24.86 -3.75
N GLY A 99 4.90 -26.08 -3.95
CA GLY A 99 4.20 -27.29 -3.57
C GLY A 99 4.11 -27.52 -2.05
N PRO A 100 3.39 -28.57 -1.63
CA PRO A 100 3.08 -28.88 -0.24
C PRO A 100 4.30 -29.02 0.69
N THR A 101 5.48 -29.34 0.17
CA THR A 101 6.68 -29.54 1.00
C THR A 101 7.38 -28.23 1.39
N ASN A 102 7.00 -27.10 0.79
CA ASN A 102 7.60 -25.77 1.01
C ASN A 102 9.13 -25.73 0.80
N LYS A 103 9.65 -26.53 -0.14
CA LYS A 103 11.08 -26.61 -0.46
C LYS A 103 11.31 -26.09 -1.88
N PRO A 104 12.46 -25.46 -2.17
CA PRO A 104 12.78 -25.02 -3.53
C PRO A 104 12.71 -26.13 -4.60
N ALA A 105 13.04 -27.37 -4.23
CA ALA A 105 12.95 -28.54 -5.11
C ALA A 105 11.51 -28.95 -5.45
N ASP A 106 10.54 -28.43 -4.71
CA ASP A 106 9.10 -28.61 -4.90
C ASP A 106 8.48 -27.28 -5.30
N THR A 107 8.97 -26.76 -6.42
CA THR A 107 8.41 -25.58 -7.07
C THR A 107 8.21 -25.84 -8.56
N LYS A 108 7.21 -25.19 -9.15
CA LYS A 108 7.01 -25.11 -10.59
C LYS A 108 7.03 -23.66 -11.02
N VAL A 109 7.81 -23.36 -12.06
CA VAL A 109 8.00 -22.00 -12.57
C VAL A 109 7.51 -21.94 -14.01
N ILE A 110 6.76 -20.90 -14.33
CA ILE A 110 6.35 -20.54 -15.68
C ILE A 110 6.68 -19.08 -15.93
N SER A 111 7.15 -18.75 -17.13
CA SER A 111 7.44 -17.38 -17.54
C SER A 111 6.67 -17.06 -18.82
N LYS A 112 6.08 -15.86 -18.88
CA LYS A 112 5.46 -15.33 -20.10
C LYS A 112 6.01 -13.95 -20.39
N THR A 113 6.13 -13.66 -21.67
CA THR A 113 6.60 -12.38 -22.17
C THR A 113 5.41 -11.50 -22.54
N ILE A 114 5.38 -10.29 -22.00
CA ILE A 114 4.34 -9.29 -22.26
C ILE A 114 4.97 -8.10 -22.97
N THR A 115 4.27 -7.54 -23.96
CA THR A 115 4.73 -6.36 -24.70
C THR A 115 3.80 -5.19 -24.43
N ILE A 116 4.38 -4.10 -23.94
CA ILE A 116 3.72 -2.81 -23.78
C ILE A 116 4.02 -1.97 -25.01
N ALA A 117 2.98 -1.53 -25.70
CA ALA A 117 3.09 -0.91 -27.02
C ALA A 117 3.53 0.57 -26.96
N GLN A 118 3.27 1.25 -25.85
CA GLN A 118 3.53 2.68 -25.69
C GLN A 118 4.03 3.01 -24.28
N ASP A 119 4.79 4.08 -24.17
CA ASP A 119 5.12 4.68 -22.88
C ASP A 119 3.84 5.28 -22.28
N ASP A 120 3.73 5.25 -20.96
CA ASP A 120 2.70 6.02 -20.26
C ASP A 120 2.98 7.51 -20.53
N PRO A 121 2.01 8.28 -21.08
CA PRO A 121 2.23 9.68 -21.44
C PRO A 121 2.64 10.56 -20.25
N ASP A 122 2.29 10.17 -19.03
CA ASP A 122 2.61 10.88 -17.79
C ASP A 122 3.91 10.36 -17.15
N PHE A 123 4.65 9.50 -17.86
CA PHE A 123 5.96 8.98 -17.45
C PHE A 123 7.04 9.29 -18.49
N ASP A 124 8.08 10.00 -18.07
CA ASP A 124 9.25 10.27 -18.90
C ASP A 124 10.39 9.34 -18.48
N GLY A 125 10.53 8.19 -19.17
CA GLY A 125 11.54 7.17 -18.85
C GLY A 125 13.00 7.61 -19.00
N ASP A 126 13.26 8.72 -19.68
CA ASP A 126 14.59 9.34 -19.73
C ASP A 126 14.84 10.22 -18.49
N LYS A 127 13.77 10.61 -17.79
CA LYS A 127 13.78 11.50 -16.63
C LYS A 127 13.18 10.91 -15.37
N GLU A 128 12.86 9.62 -15.30
CA GLU A 128 12.53 8.96 -14.05
C GLU A 128 12.50 7.43 -14.15
N THR A 129 12.33 6.79 -13.00
CA THR A 129 12.23 5.33 -12.89
C THR A 129 11.25 4.99 -11.78
N LEU A 130 10.23 4.17 -12.06
CA LEU A 130 9.34 3.64 -11.03
C LEU A 130 10.15 2.80 -10.03
N ILE A 131 10.17 3.20 -8.76
CA ILE A 131 10.94 2.52 -7.70
C ILE A 131 10.05 1.78 -6.71
N TRP A 132 8.77 2.14 -6.62
CA TRP A 132 7.80 1.43 -5.81
C TRP A 132 6.37 1.77 -6.24
N SER A 133 5.47 0.81 -6.14
CA SER A 133 4.04 0.95 -6.37
C SER A 133 3.24 0.06 -5.40
N ASP A 134 2.00 0.47 -5.12
CA ASP A 134 0.92 -0.40 -4.65
C ASP A 134 -0.30 -0.14 -5.54
N GLU A 135 -0.56 -1.09 -6.44
CA GLU A 135 -1.65 -1.05 -7.42
C GLU A 135 -2.95 -1.66 -6.87
N PHE A 136 -2.95 -2.13 -5.61
CA PHE A 136 -4.13 -2.63 -4.92
C PHE A 136 -4.89 -3.74 -5.68
N ASP A 137 -4.17 -4.65 -6.34
CA ASP A 137 -4.81 -5.68 -7.17
C ASP A 137 -4.97 -7.05 -6.51
N GLY A 138 -4.53 -7.21 -5.26
CA GLY A 138 -4.77 -8.43 -4.49
C GLY A 138 -6.20 -8.52 -3.94
N THR A 139 -6.49 -9.56 -3.17
CA THR A 139 -7.77 -9.66 -2.43
C THR A 139 -7.69 -9.04 -1.03
N GLU A 140 -6.48 -8.75 -0.57
CA GLU A 140 -6.19 -8.21 0.76
C GLU A 140 -5.18 -7.06 0.70
N ILE A 141 -5.31 -6.13 1.66
CA ILE A 141 -4.37 -5.04 1.86
C ILE A 141 -3.02 -5.61 2.30
N ASN A 142 -1.95 -5.25 1.59
CA ASN A 142 -0.61 -5.77 1.87
C ASN A 142 -0.08 -5.24 3.20
N GLN A 143 -0.14 -6.06 4.25
CA GLN A 143 0.36 -5.69 5.57
C GLN A 143 1.89 -5.62 5.67
N ASN A 144 2.65 -6.03 4.65
CA ASN A 144 4.09 -5.73 4.58
C ASN A 144 4.34 -4.28 4.11
N THR A 145 3.32 -3.60 3.60
CA THR A 145 3.35 -2.18 3.21
C THR A 145 2.60 -1.33 4.24
N TRP A 146 1.38 -1.72 4.59
CA TRP A 146 0.45 -0.90 5.35
C TRP A 146 0.27 -1.42 6.78
N THR A 147 0.18 -0.50 7.74
CA THR A 147 -0.21 -0.74 9.13
C THR A 147 -1.49 0.05 9.39
N PHE A 148 -2.50 -0.57 10.01
CA PHE A 148 -3.69 0.13 10.46
C PHE A 148 -3.44 0.82 11.80
N GLU A 149 -3.66 2.13 11.85
CA GLU A 149 -3.75 2.84 13.12
C GLU A 149 -5.18 2.76 13.65
N THR A 150 -5.35 2.64 14.97
CA THR A 150 -6.65 2.39 15.60
C THR A 150 -6.96 3.37 16.72
N GLY A 151 -8.24 3.62 16.95
CA GLY A 151 -8.72 4.41 18.09
C GLY A 151 -9.54 5.65 17.72
N SER A 152 -10.23 6.19 18.73
CA SER A 152 -11.20 7.29 18.64
C SER A 152 -10.76 8.56 19.39
N GLY A 153 -9.47 8.74 19.62
CA GLY A 153 -8.88 9.82 20.45
C GLY A 153 -8.72 11.18 19.75
N GLY A 154 -9.34 11.36 18.59
CA GLY A 154 -9.42 12.66 17.89
C GLY A 154 -8.13 13.15 17.25
N TRP A 155 -7.05 12.35 17.24
CA TRP A 155 -5.89 12.48 16.34
C TRP A 155 -5.24 13.87 16.23
N GLY A 156 -5.33 14.67 17.29
CA GLY A 156 -4.81 16.05 17.34
C GLY A 156 -5.77 17.12 16.77
N ASN A 157 -6.86 16.71 16.11
CA ASN A 157 -7.78 17.59 15.39
C ASN A 157 -9.24 17.51 15.85
N ASN A 158 -9.53 16.88 17.01
CA ASN A 158 -10.89 16.67 17.54
C ASN A 158 -11.79 15.83 16.60
N GLU A 159 -11.18 14.91 15.85
CA GLU A 159 -11.86 13.99 14.95
C GLU A 159 -12.79 13.02 15.70
N LEU A 160 -13.87 12.55 15.05
CA LEU A 160 -14.94 11.80 15.73
C LEU A 160 -15.01 10.32 15.34
N GLN A 161 -14.26 9.87 14.34
CA GLN A 161 -14.20 8.46 13.96
C GLN A 161 -13.34 7.65 14.94
N ASN A 162 -13.71 6.38 15.11
CA ASN A 162 -12.82 5.33 15.58
C ASN A 162 -12.15 4.69 14.36
N TYR A 163 -10.83 4.83 14.21
CA TYR A 163 -10.13 4.05 13.20
C TYR A 163 -10.07 2.58 13.61
N THR A 164 -10.41 1.68 12.68
CA THR A 164 -10.50 0.23 12.91
C THR A 164 -9.30 -0.51 12.36
N ASN A 165 -9.11 -1.74 12.81
CA ASN A 165 -8.03 -2.62 12.35
C ASN A 165 -8.39 -3.31 11.03
N GLY A 166 -8.72 -2.52 10.00
CA GLY A 166 -9.04 -3.00 8.66
C GLY A 166 -10.52 -3.25 8.36
N ASP A 167 -11.43 -3.21 9.36
CA ASP A 167 -12.87 -3.44 9.13
C ASP A 167 -13.51 -2.42 8.16
N ASN A 168 -12.89 -1.27 8.00
CA ASN A 168 -13.33 -0.16 7.15
C ASN A 168 -12.54 -0.04 5.85
N ALA A 169 -11.64 -0.98 5.54
CA ALA A 169 -10.86 -0.96 4.31
C ALA A 169 -10.87 -2.33 3.62
N ARG A 170 -11.03 -2.33 2.30
CA ARG A 170 -10.95 -3.55 1.49
C ARG A 170 -10.32 -3.28 0.15
N ILE A 171 -9.88 -4.35 -0.51
CA ILE A 171 -9.56 -4.30 -1.93
C ILE A 171 -10.78 -4.76 -2.73
N SER A 172 -11.16 -4.02 -3.76
CA SER A 172 -12.23 -4.38 -4.70
C SER A 172 -11.88 -3.81 -6.07
N ASP A 173 -12.00 -4.64 -7.11
CA ASP A 173 -11.84 -4.21 -8.51
C ASP A 173 -10.51 -3.46 -8.78
N GLY A 174 -9.42 -3.97 -8.20
CA GLY A 174 -8.07 -3.39 -8.36
C GLY A 174 -7.87 -2.05 -7.65
N LYS A 175 -8.63 -1.81 -6.56
CA LYS A 175 -8.61 -0.54 -5.81
C LYS A 175 -8.69 -0.78 -4.32
N LEU A 176 -8.02 0.07 -3.56
CA LEU A 176 -8.28 0.25 -2.15
C LEU A 176 -9.54 1.08 -1.94
N ILE A 177 -10.47 0.57 -1.12
CA ILE A 177 -11.70 1.26 -0.73
C ILE A 177 -11.66 1.52 0.78
N ILE A 178 -11.51 2.77 1.19
CA ILE A 178 -11.63 3.19 2.60
C ILE A 178 -13.04 3.73 2.82
N THR A 179 -13.79 3.11 3.72
CA THR A 179 -15.21 3.43 4.00
C THR A 179 -15.37 4.05 5.38
N ALA A 180 -15.80 5.30 5.44
CA ALA A 180 -16.31 5.91 6.66
C ALA A 180 -17.78 5.48 6.89
N GLN A 181 -18.11 5.00 8.09
CA GLN A 181 -19.44 4.50 8.44
C GLN A 181 -19.98 5.19 9.69
N LYS A 182 -21.28 5.41 9.73
CA LYS A 182 -21.98 5.89 10.94
C LYS A 182 -22.33 4.71 11.84
N VAL A 183 -21.97 4.80 13.11
CA VAL A 183 -22.34 3.83 14.16
C VAL A 183 -23.61 4.27 14.89
N ASN A 184 -23.74 5.56 15.19
CA ASN A 184 -24.91 6.13 15.88
C ASN A 184 -25.08 7.62 15.56
N ASP A 185 -26.16 8.23 16.04
CA ASP A 185 -26.50 9.62 15.75
C ASP A 185 -25.90 10.67 16.70
N SER A 186 -25.08 10.26 17.67
CA SER A 186 -24.61 11.16 18.74
C SER A 186 -23.60 12.23 18.31
N LYS A 187 -22.98 12.08 17.12
CA LYS A 187 -21.93 12.98 16.61
C LYS A 187 -20.85 13.30 17.65
N ALA A 188 -20.39 12.25 18.34
CA ALA A 188 -19.36 12.30 19.37
C ALA A 188 -18.19 11.36 19.00
N PRO A 189 -17.04 11.42 19.69
CA PRO A 189 -15.95 10.47 19.45
C PRO A 189 -16.43 9.02 19.51
N GLY A 190 -16.19 8.26 18.44
CA GLY A 190 -16.68 6.89 18.26
C GLY A 190 -18.08 6.76 17.64
N SER A 191 -18.75 7.85 17.28
CA SER A 191 -20.03 7.81 16.53
C SER A 191 -19.86 7.35 15.09
N TYR A 192 -18.62 7.27 14.59
CA TYR A 192 -18.27 6.83 13.25
C TYR A 192 -17.11 5.84 13.31
N THR A 193 -16.96 5.00 12.29
CA THR A 193 -15.76 4.18 12.06
C THR A 193 -15.14 4.51 10.71
N SER A 194 -13.83 4.35 10.57
CA SER A 194 -13.12 4.55 9.32
C SER A 194 -11.76 3.83 9.35
N THR A 195 -10.90 4.09 8.36
CA THR A 195 -9.51 3.60 8.34
C THR A 195 -8.53 4.76 8.22
N ARG A 196 -7.42 4.61 8.93
CA ARG A 196 -6.14 5.31 8.73
C ARG A 196 -5.06 4.26 8.59
N MET A 197 -4.38 4.24 7.45
CA MET A 197 -3.28 3.32 7.19
C MET A 197 -1.99 4.09 6.95
N ILE A 198 -0.90 3.56 7.49
CA ILE A 198 0.43 4.15 7.39
C ILE A 198 1.42 3.15 6.81
N SER A 199 2.46 3.65 6.15
CA SER A 199 3.58 2.83 5.67
C SER A 199 4.85 2.93 6.52
N TRP A 200 4.75 3.52 7.71
CA TRP A 200 5.89 3.75 8.61
C TRP A 200 6.61 2.44 8.97
N GLY A 201 7.94 2.45 8.88
CA GLY A 201 8.80 1.30 9.11
C GLY A 201 8.76 0.24 8.00
N LYS A 202 8.03 0.50 6.91
CA LYS A 202 7.80 -0.45 5.81
C LYS A 202 8.17 0.15 4.45
N LYS A 203 7.57 1.29 4.08
CA LYS A 203 7.87 2.04 2.86
C LYS A 203 8.04 3.52 3.20
N GLU A 204 9.24 4.01 2.97
CA GLU A 204 9.65 5.37 3.27
C GLU A 204 10.52 5.89 2.12
N PHE A 205 10.32 7.15 1.74
CA PHE A 205 10.98 7.73 0.57
C PHE A 205 11.58 9.07 0.89
N THR A 206 12.68 9.42 0.22
CA THR A 206 13.24 10.77 0.18
C THR A 206 13.39 11.17 -1.26
N TYR A 207 12.74 12.28 -1.63
CA TYR A 207 12.66 12.78 -3.00
C TYR A 207 11.95 11.82 -3.96
N GLY A 208 11.68 12.32 -5.16
CA GLY A 208 11.02 11.59 -6.23
C GLY A 208 9.76 12.30 -6.73
N ARG A 209 9.15 11.70 -7.74
CA ARG A 209 7.78 12.00 -8.13
C ARG A 209 6.87 10.99 -7.44
N ILE A 210 5.83 11.47 -6.77
CA ILE A 210 4.85 10.68 -6.05
C ILE A 210 3.50 10.95 -6.66
N GLU A 211 2.74 9.89 -6.90
CA GLU A 211 1.38 9.96 -7.43
C GLU A 211 0.45 9.03 -6.68
N VAL A 212 -0.70 9.55 -6.30
CA VAL A 212 -1.81 8.77 -5.76
C VAL A 212 -3.04 9.05 -6.61
N ARG A 213 -3.52 8.03 -7.31
CA ARG A 213 -4.74 8.15 -8.12
C ARG A 213 -5.95 7.77 -7.28
N ALA A 214 -6.81 8.73 -6.98
CA ALA A 214 -7.94 8.52 -6.07
C ALA A 214 -9.19 9.29 -6.51
N LYS A 215 -10.34 8.80 -6.07
CA LYS A 215 -11.64 9.47 -6.12
C LYS A 215 -12.13 9.72 -4.70
N LEU A 216 -12.58 10.95 -4.42
CA LEU A 216 -12.88 11.38 -3.07
C LEU A 216 -14.34 11.09 -2.68
N PRO A 217 -14.61 10.83 -1.39
CA PRO A 217 -15.96 10.85 -0.87
C PRO A 217 -16.55 12.27 -0.88
N SER A 218 -17.87 12.36 -0.85
CA SER A 218 -18.61 13.62 -0.82
C SER A 218 -19.32 13.83 0.50
N GLY A 219 -19.71 15.09 0.74
CA GLY A 219 -20.69 15.43 1.76
C GLY A 219 -20.12 15.92 3.08
N LYS A 220 -20.96 16.72 3.74
CA LYS A 220 -20.57 17.54 4.88
C LYS A 220 -20.14 16.72 6.09
N GLY A 221 -18.92 16.96 6.57
CA GLY A 221 -18.34 16.32 7.74
C GLY A 221 -17.29 15.26 7.41
N ILE A 222 -17.09 14.93 6.14
CA ILE A 222 -16.03 14.02 5.67
C ILE A 222 -14.74 14.80 5.40
N TRP A 223 -13.60 14.20 5.74
CA TRP A 223 -12.27 14.75 5.52
C TRP A 223 -11.28 13.64 5.09
N PRO A 224 -11.20 13.31 3.79
CA PRO A 224 -10.21 12.39 3.26
C PRO A 224 -8.85 13.10 3.13
N ALA A 225 -7.78 12.35 3.32
CA ALA A 225 -6.42 12.86 3.20
C ALA A 225 -5.47 11.81 2.60
N ILE A 226 -4.57 12.30 1.73
CA ILE A 226 -3.41 11.61 1.17
C ILE A 226 -2.20 12.47 1.52
N TRP A 227 -1.36 11.97 2.40
CA TRP A 227 -0.33 12.78 3.02
C TRP A 227 0.84 11.95 3.51
N MET A 228 1.89 12.63 3.98
CA MET A 228 3.12 12.00 4.43
C MET A 228 3.66 12.67 5.69
N LEU A 229 4.28 11.89 6.57
CA LEU A 229 5.01 12.37 7.75
C LEU A 229 6.46 11.91 7.71
N GLY A 230 7.36 12.71 8.29
CA GLY A 230 8.75 12.33 8.46
C GLY A 230 8.91 11.06 9.31
N ALA A 231 9.68 10.09 8.82
CA ALA A 231 9.89 8.80 9.46
C ALA A 231 10.62 8.89 10.82
N ASN A 232 11.25 10.03 11.10
CA ASN A 232 11.86 10.36 12.39
C ASN A 232 10.86 10.95 13.40
N LEU A 233 9.55 10.81 13.17
CA LEU A 233 8.47 11.31 14.05
C LEU A 233 8.70 10.98 15.53
N SER A 234 9.12 9.75 15.85
CA SER A 234 9.39 9.34 17.23
C SER A 234 10.60 10.01 17.87
N GLU A 235 11.51 10.57 17.08
CA GLU A 235 12.74 11.22 17.55
C GLU A 235 12.56 12.72 17.77
N VAL A 236 11.85 13.39 16.86
CA VAL A 236 11.75 14.87 16.86
C VAL A 236 10.34 15.40 17.10
N SER A 237 9.32 14.53 17.09
CA SER A 237 7.91 14.88 17.18
C SER A 237 7.40 15.78 16.04
N TRP A 238 6.08 15.88 15.93
CA TRP A 238 5.44 16.87 15.06
C TRP A 238 5.50 18.27 15.69
N PRO A 239 5.70 19.35 14.92
CA PRO A 239 5.84 19.42 13.46
C PRO A 239 7.29 19.30 12.96
N ALA A 240 8.27 19.02 13.84
CA ALA A 240 9.69 18.99 13.48
C ALA A 240 10.07 17.84 12.54
N CYS A 241 9.29 16.76 12.50
CA CYS A 241 9.44 15.68 11.52
C CYS A 241 9.09 16.11 10.09
N GLY A 242 8.30 17.18 9.92
CA GLY A 242 7.71 17.55 8.64
C GLY A 242 6.43 16.79 8.35
N GLU A 243 5.51 17.48 7.69
CA GLU A 243 4.26 16.96 7.13
C GLU A 243 4.09 17.51 5.72
N ILE A 244 3.72 16.63 4.79
CA ILE A 244 3.44 16.95 3.39
C ILE A 244 2.03 16.41 3.08
N ASP A 245 1.07 17.32 3.00
CA ASP A 245 -0.30 16.98 2.63
C ASP A 245 -0.44 17.13 1.11
N ILE A 246 -0.35 15.99 0.40
CA ILE A 246 -0.45 15.95 -1.06
C ILE A 246 -1.87 16.33 -1.48
N MET A 247 -2.86 15.82 -0.75
CA MET A 247 -4.26 16.17 -0.91
C MET A 247 -4.98 16.07 0.43
N GLU A 248 -5.65 17.15 0.82
CA GLU A 248 -6.75 17.15 1.76
C GLU A 248 -8.02 17.72 1.12
N TYR A 249 -9.15 17.34 1.69
CA TYR A 249 -10.46 17.77 1.27
C TYR A 249 -11.39 17.88 2.46
N VAL A 250 -12.38 18.78 2.39
CA VAL A 250 -13.44 18.85 3.38
C VAL A 250 -14.78 18.93 2.68
N GLY A 251 -15.65 17.94 2.93
CA GLY A 251 -16.90 17.80 2.16
C GLY A 251 -17.95 18.89 2.41
N TYR A 252 -17.68 19.89 3.26
CA TYR A 252 -18.51 21.11 3.33
C TYR A 252 -18.12 22.17 2.28
N GLN A 253 -16.95 22.01 1.65
CA GLN A 253 -16.46 22.85 0.57
C GLN A 253 -16.25 21.96 -0.67
N PRO A 254 -17.35 21.62 -1.36
CA PRO A 254 -17.29 20.64 -2.43
C PRO A 254 -16.33 21.08 -3.53
N ASN A 255 -15.65 20.10 -4.15
CA ASN A 255 -14.78 20.32 -5.31
C ASN A 255 -13.63 21.29 -5.07
N VAL A 256 -13.13 21.37 -3.82
CA VAL A 256 -11.92 22.12 -3.49
C VAL A 256 -10.96 21.23 -2.72
N VAL A 257 -9.79 20.99 -3.30
CA VAL A 257 -8.71 20.24 -2.66
C VAL A 257 -7.62 21.18 -2.16
N HIS A 258 -6.87 20.72 -1.18
CA HIS A 258 -5.86 21.47 -0.47
C HIS A 258 -4.53 20.71 -0.51
N ALA A 259 -3.44 21.42 -0.76
CA ALA A 259 -2.08 20.93 -0.58
C ALA A 259 -1.40 21.81 0.45
N THR A 260 -0.82 21.20 1.48
CA THR A 260 -0.27 21.92 2.63
C THR A 260 1.06 21.30 3.08
N VAL A 261 1.92 22.15 3.63
CA VAL A 261 3.20 21.78 4.21
C VAL A 261 3.23 22.30 5.65
N HIS A 262 3.47 21.40 6.61
CA HIS A 262 3.66 21.77 8.01
C HIS A 262 5.10 21.56 8.46
N THR A 263 5.63 22.58 9.13
CA THR A 263 7.00 22.65 9.65
C THR A 263 7.01 23.43 10.97
N PRO A 264 8.11 23.44 11.74
CA PRO A 264 8.22 24.34 12.89
C PRO A 264 8.04 25.83 12.56
N ALA A 265 8.30 26.26 11.31
CA ALA A 265 8.08 27.63 10.86
C ALA A 265 6.60 27.97 10.58
N GLY A 266 5.73 26.97 10.45
CA GLY A 266 4.29 27.14 10.23
C GLY A 266 3.57 25.80 10.20
N TYR A 267 2.61 25.60 11.10
CA TYR A 267 1.90 24.34 11.29
C TYR A 267 0.44 24.56 11.76
N GLY A 268 -0.38 23.50 11.72
CA GLY A 268 -1.82 23.60 11.97
C GLY A 268 -2.48 24.60 11.02
N GLY A 269 -3.34 25.48 11.54
CA GLY A 269 -3.97 26.54 10.73
C GLY A 269 -3.01 27.57 10.08
N ASN A 270 -1.71 27.51 10.39
CA ASN A 270 -0.66 28.34 9.79
C ASN A 270 0.31 27.55 8.89
N GLY A 271 -0.07 26.34 8.46
CA GLY A 271 0.66 25.59 7.44
C GLY A 271 0.81 26.39 6.14
N ASN A 272 1.87 26.12 5.38
CA ASN A 272 2.04 26.76 4.08
C ASN A 272 1.32 25.91 3.03
N GLY A 273 0.21 26.41 2.50
CA GLY A 273 -0.59 25.64 1.55
C GLY A 273 -1.39 26.50 0.58
N LYS A 274 -2.02 25.82 -0.38
CA LYS A 274 -2.94 26.40 -1.37
C LYS A 274 -4.14 25.49 -1.58
N SER A 275 -5.25 26.11 -1.92
CA SER A 275 -6.47 25.41 -2.36
C SER A 275 -6.61 25.52 -3.87
N LYS A 276 -7.21 24.50 -4.48
CA LYS A 276 -7.54 24.50 -5.91
C LYS A 276 -8.94 23.95 -6.12
N ALA A 277 -9.72 24.64 -6.94
CA ALA A 277 -10.99 24.12 -7.41
C ALA A 277 -10.74 22.95 -8.39
N LEU A 278 -11.49 21.87 -8.20
CA LEU A 278 -11.44 20.63 -8.97
C LEU A 278 -12.87 20.11 -9.08
N ASP A 279 -13.56 20.53 -10.14
CA ASP A 279 -15.02 20.37 -10.29
C ASP A 279 -15.50 18.91 -10.31
N THR A 280 -14.62 17.94 -10.58
CA THR A 280 -14.93 16.51 -10.65
C THR A 280 -14.29 15.69 -9.52
N ALA A 281 -13.82 16.34 -8.45
CA ALA A 281 -13.12 15.66 -7.35
C ALA A 281 -13.92 14.54 -6.67
N GLU A 282 -15.25 14.67 -6.63
CA GLU A 282 -16.16 13.71 -6.00
C GLU A 282 -16.63 12.62 -7.00
N GLU A 283 -16.58 12.90 -8.30
CA GLU A 283 -17.12 12.05 -9.37
C GLU A 283 -16.06 11.21 -10.09
N GLU A 284 -14.85 11.76 -10.26
CA GLU A 284 -13.80 11.20 -11.10
C GLU A 284 -12.54 10.85 -10.29
N PHE A 285 -11.75 9.94 -10.85
CA PHE A 285 -10.42 9.68 -10.32
C PHE A 285 -9.46 10.75 -10.84
N HIS A 286 -8.73 11.36 -9.92
CA HIS A 286 -7.65 12.29 -10.22
C HIS A 286 -6.32 11.78 -9.70
N ILE A 287 -5.23 12.23 -10.32
CA ILE A 287 -3.88 11.98 -9.80
C ILE A 287 -3.53 13.13 -8.88
N TYR A 288 -3.30 12.84 -7.60
CA TYR A 288 -2.76 13.79 -6.64
C TYR A 288 -1.25 13.60 -6.57
N GLY A 289 -0.52 14.60 -7.05
CA GLY A 289 0.89 14.45 -7.37
C GLY A 289 1.81 15.37 -6.58
N LEU A 290 3.03 14.91 -6.36
CA LEU A 290 4.13 15.65 -5.75
C LEU A 290 5.43 15.40 -6.49
N LEU A 291 6.08 16.46 -6.97
CA LEU A 291 7.50 16.45 -7.32
C LEU A 291 8.28 16.93 -6.09
N TRP A 292 9.13 16.07 -5.55
CA TRP A 292 9.92 16.36 -4.37
C TRP A 292 11.39 16.20 -4.70
N ASN A 293 12.16 17.27 -4.54
CA ASN A 293 13.61 17.23 -4.64
C ASN A 293 14.24 18.03 -3.47
N LYS A 294 15.56 18.14 -3.46
CA LYS A 294 16.30 18.85 -2.41
C LYS A 294 15.98 20.36 -2.32
N ASP A 295 15.41 20.93 -3.37
CA ASP A 295 15.20 22.36 -3.57
C ASP A 295 13.75 22.77 -3.36
N GLU A 296 12.78 21.93 -3.69
CA GLU A 296 11.35 22.25 -3.63
C GLU A 296 10.42 21.04 -3.51
N LEU A 297 9.20 21.32 -3.05
CA LEU A 297 8.01 20.47 -3.15
C LEU A 297 7.05 21.14 -4.13
N VAL A 298 6.72 20.49 -5.25
CA VAL A 298 5.76 20.97 -6.24
C VAL A 298 4.58 20.01 -6.30
N PHE A 299 3.42 20.48 -5.88
CA PHE A 299 2.18 19.74 -5.86
C PHE A 299 1.42 19.97 -7.16
N TYR A 300 0.78 18.94 -7.70
CA TYR A 300 0.02 19.01 -8.94
C TYR A 300 -1.20 18.08 -8.92
N ILE A 301 -2.09 18.27 -9.89
CA ILE A 301 -3.27 17.43 -10.09
C ILE A 301 -3.29 16.96 -11.54
N ASP A 302 -3.49 15.66 -11.76
CA ASP A 302 -3.56 14.96 -13.05
C ASP A 302 -2.25 14.95 -13.83
N THR A 303 -1.65 16.12 -14.10
CA THR A 303 -0.36 16.20 -14.80
C THR A 303 0.61 17.14 -14.07
N PRO A 304 1.93 16.90 -14.14
CA PRO A 304 2.95 17.77 -13.53
C PRO A 304 2.87 19.24 -13.93
N ASP A 305 2.31 19.55 -15.11
CA ASP A 305 2.12 20.92 -15.60
C ASP A 305 0.99 21.66 -14.85
N ASN A 306 0.07 20.93 -14.23
CA ASN A 306 -1.10 21.48 -13.56
C ASN A 306 -0.85 21.75 -12.07
N VAL A 307 0.22 22.51 -11.79
CA VAL A 307 0.70 22.85 -10.44
C VAL A 307 -0.40 23.49 -9.59
N THR A 308 -0.45 23.11 -8.31
CA THR A 308 -1.39 23.61 -7.29
C THR A 308 -0.69 24.42 -6.21
N HIS A 309 0.49 23.97 -5.80
CA HIS A 309 1.29 24.58 -4.75
C HIS A 309 2.78 24.32 -4.98
N THR A 310 3.61 25.29 -4.61
CA THR A 310 5.07 25.13 -4.58
C THR A 310 5.59 25.62 -3.24
N TYR A 311 6.32 24.76 -2.54
CA TYR A 311 7.04 25.10 -1.32
C TYR A 311 8.55 25.03 -1.56
N ALA A 312 9.18 26.21 -1.64
CA ALA A 312 10.60 26.36 -1.97
C ALA A 312 11.22 27.53 -1.17
N PRO A 313 11.49 27.36 0.14
CA PRO A 313 12.12 28.42 0.92
C PRO A 313 13.52 28.73 0.38
N ALA A 314 13.80 30.02 0.19
CA ALA A 314 15.08 30.49 -0.36
C ALA A 314 16.29 30.11 0.50
N VAL A 315 16.12 30.08 1.84
CA VAL A 315 17.11 29.60 2.79
C VAL A 315 16.51 28.45 3.60
N LYS A 316 17.07 27.25 3.41
CA LYS A 316 16.63 26.03 4.07
C LYS A 316 17.34 25.84 5.40
N ASN A 317 16.59 25.48 6.44
CA ASN A 317 17.09 25.09 7.75
C ASN A 317 16.11 24.12 8.43
N ALA A 318 16.48 23.57 9.58
CA ALA A 318 15.66 22.58 10.29
C ALA A 318 14.24 23.06 10.65
N SER A 319 14.00 24.38 10.72
CA SER A 319 12.69 24.94 11.03
C SER A 319 11.74 24.99 9.83
N ASN A 320 12.24 25.04 8.60
CA ASN A 320 11.43 25.24 7.39
C ASN A 320 11.69 24.20 6.29
N TRP A 321 12.64 23.28 6.49
CA TRP A 321 12.95 22.25 5.52
C TRP A 321 13.33 20.92 6.20
N PRO A 322 12.38 20.24 6.88
CA PRO A 322 12.58 18.87 7.36
C PRO A 322 12.48 17.82 6.24
N PHE A 323 12.31 18.24 4.98
CA PHE A 323 12.07 17.40 3.80
C PHE A 323 13.35 16.90 3.12
N ASP A 324 14.43 16.79 3.90
CA ASP A 324 15.70 16.17 3.51
C ASP A 324 15.88 14.76 4.11
N LYS A 325 14.79 14.17 4.63
CA LYS A 325 14.74 12.88 5.33
C LYS A 325 13.60 12.00 4.81
N PRO A 326 13.63 10.68 5.10
CA PRO A 326 12.56 9.78 4.69
C PRO A 326 11.19 10.18 5.25
N HIS A 327 10.16 10.08 4.42
CA HIS A 327 8.76 10.26 4.78
C HIS A 327 7.97 9.00 4.44
N PHE A 328 6.98 8.65 5.27
CA PHE A 328 6.04 7.55 5.02
C PHE A 328 4.66 8.08 4.64
N PHE A 329 3.92 7.31 3.86
CA PHE A 329 2.54 7.61 3.47
C PHE A 329 1.53 7.37 4.58
N ILE A 330 0.49 8.18 4.56
CA ILE A 330 -0.73 8.05 5.35
C ILE A 330 -1.92 8.25 4.41
N LEU A 331 -2.85 7.28 4.44
CA LEU A 331 -4.13 7.36 3.72
C LEU A 331 -5.26 7.21 4.75
N ASN A 332 -6.19 8.16 4.78
CA ASN A 332 -7.33 8.08 5.70
C ASN A 332 -8.57 8.81 5.21
N VAL A 333 -9.70 8.49 5.85
CA VAL A 333 -10.92 9.30 5.82
C VAL A 333 -11.32 9.63 7.25
N ALA A 334 -11.09 10.87 7.67
CA ALA A 334 -11.58 11.37 8.96
C ALA A 334 -13.05 11.80 8.85
N VAL A 335 -13.72 11.87 10.01
CA VAL A 335 -15.09 12.37 10.15
C VAL A 335 -15.13 13.42 11.25
N GLY A 336 -15.62 14.60 10.92
CA GLY A 336 -15.65 15.75 11.83
C GLY A 336 -14.28 16.41 11.97
N GLY A 337 -13.86 16.66 13.21
CA GLY A 337 -12.68 17.46 13.49
C GLY A 337 -12.94 18.96 13.47
N THR A 338 -11.97 19.72 13.98
CA THR A 338 -12.01 21.19 14.03
C THR A 338 -12.18 21.80 12.65
N TRP A 339 -11.57 21.18 11.62
CA TRP A 339 -11.70 21.63 10.24
C TRP A 339 -12.79 20.87 9.48
N GLY A 340 -12.67 19.55 9.28
CA GLY A 340 -13.66 18.75 8.53
C GLY A 340 -15.11 18.84 9.04
N GLY A 341 -15.30 19.09 10.34
CA GLY A 341 -16.59 19.27 10.99
C GLY A 341 -17.01 20.73 11.20
N ALA A 342 -16.29 21.72 10.66
CA ALA A 342 -16.51 23.13 10.93
C ALA A 342 -17.94 23.62 10.58
N GLN A 343 -18.58 23.00 9.59
CA GLN A 343 -19.98 23.27 9.21
C GLN A 343 -20.98 22.20 9.70
N GLY A 344 -20.55 21.38 10.66
CA GLY A 344 -21.27 20.22 11.17
C GLY A 344 -21.05 18.97 10.33
N ILE A 345 -21.75 17.89 10.70
CA ILE A 345 -21.72 16.60 10.01
C ILE A 345 -23.14 16.25 9.60
N ASP A 346 -23.34 15.85 8.35
CA ASP A 346 -24.61 15.28 7.88
C ASP A 346 -24.58 13.75 8.04
N ASN A 347 -25.43 13.20 8.90
CA ASN A 347 -25.46 11.76 9.14
C ASN A 347 -26.10 10.96 8.00
N SER A 348 -26.81 11.62 7.09
CA SER A 348 -27.53 10.95 5.99
C SER A 348 -26.63 10.55 4.82
N ILE A 349 -25.42 11.10 4.73
CA ILE A 349 -24.47 10.80 3.65
C ILE A 349 -23.76 9.45 3.83
N PHE A 350 -23.75 8.90 5.05
CA PHE A 350 -22.99 7.69 5.37
C PHE A 350 -23.70 6.42 4.86
N PRO A 351 -22.94 5.42 4.35
CA PRO A 351 -21.48 5.36 4.29
C PRO A 351 -20.88 6.22 3.16
N GLN A 352 -19.62 6.64 3.33
CA GLN A 352 -18.84 7.39 2.34
C GLN A 352 -17.49 6.72 2.07
N THR A 353 -17.01 6.76 0.83
CA THR A 353 -15.81 6.02 0.42
C THR A 353 -14.79 6.89 -0.30
N MET A 354 -13.53 6.76 0.11
CA MET A 354 -12.39 7.12 -0.74
C MET A 354 -11.93 5.88 -1.49
N GLU A 355 -11.82 5.99 -2.81
CA GLU A 355 -11.30 4.92 -3.67
C GLU A 355 -9.89 5.31 -4.13
N VAL A 356 -8.91 4.44 -3.96
CA VAL A 356 -7.52 4.65 -4.41
C VAL A 356 -7.17 3.54 -5.38
N ASP A 357 -6.86 3.91 -6.63
CA ASP A 357 -6.46 2.99 -7.70
C ASP A 357 -5.00 2.59 -7.55
N TYR A 358 -4.10 3.54 -7.27
CA TYR A 358 -2.70 3.21 -6.99
C TYR A 358 -2.01 4.26 -6.13
N VAL A 359 -0.89 3.86 -5.54
CA VAL A 359 0.18 4.74 -5.06
C VAL A 359 1.45 4.39 -5.82
N ARG A 360 2.11 5.36 -6.45
CA ARG A 360 3.35 5.17 -7.20
C ARG A 360 4.41 6.17 -6.78
N VAL A 361 5.66 5.70 -6.74
CA VAL A 361 6.83 6.50 -6.43
C VAL A 361 7.89 6.27 -7.49
N TYR A 362 8.32 7.37 -8.09
CA TYR A 362 9.31 7.41 -9.13
C TYR A 362 10.55 8.15 -8.63
N LYS A 363 11.73 7.61 -8.93
CA LYS A 363 12.99 8.30 -8.72
C LYS A 363 13.25 9.24 -9.89
N LEU A 364 13.46 10.52 -9.60
CA LEU A 364 13.93 11.52 -10.56
C LEU A 364 15.47 11.41 -10.75
N PRO A 365 16.02 11.77 -11.92
CA PRO A 365 17.44 11.85 -12.16
C PRO A 365 18.07 12.91 -11.26
N ASN A 366 19.31 12.64 -10.85
CA ASN A 366 20.07 13.51 -9.95
C ASN A 366 20.36 14.88 -10.53
#